data_AF-A0A496PAH2-F1
#
_entry.id   AF-A0A496PAH2-F1
#
_cell.length_a   1.000
_cell.length_b   1.000
_cell.length_c   1.000
_cell.angle_alpha   90.00
_cell.angle_beta   90.00
_cell.angle_gamma   90.00
#
_symmetry.space_group_name_H-M   'P 1'
#
loop_
_entity.id
_entity.type
_entity.pdbx_description
1 polymer ?
#
loop_
_entity_poly.entity_id
_entity_poly.type
_entity_poly.pdbx_seq_one_letter_code
_entity_poly.pdbx_strand_id
1 'polypeptide(L)'
;VILLDMPLSLSKALLAERTGKTGGNTGDIHEQDASHLTAVHDAYDMLVNTYDWHRVHCENESNQLRTIDDIHEEVYGIAKQYICKG
;
A
#
# COMPACT_ATOMS: atom_id res chain seq x y z
N VAL A 1 -11.90 3.21 -9.02
CA VAL A 1 -11.32 2.73 -7.74
C VAL A 1 -9.90 3.30 -7.64
N ILE A 2 -9.44 3.63 -6.44
CA ILE A 2 -8.06 4.08 -6.18
C ILE A 2 -7.39 3.06 -5.25
N LEU A 3 -6.31 2.44 -5.70
CA LEU A 3 -5.48 1.53 -4.92
C LEU A 3 -4.32 2.31 -4.30
N LEU A 4 -4.18 2.25 -2.98
CA LEU A 4 -2.99 2.69 -2.26
C LEU A 4 -1.98 1.55 -2.23
N ASP A 5 -1.01 1.62 -3.13
CA ASP A 5 -0.02 0.57 -3.34
C ASP A 5 1.11 0.72 -2.32
N MET A 6 0.98 -0.02 -1.21
CA MET A 6 1.95 -0.08 -0.13
C MET A 6 2.93 -1.24 -0.37
N PRO A 7 4.23 -0.96 -0.49
CA PRO A 7 5.23 -2.00 -0.66
C PRO A 7 5.32 -2.87 0.59
N LEU A 8 5.55 -4.15 0.36
CA LEU A 8 5.58 -5.14 1.42
C LEU A 8 6.69 -4.87 2.46
N SER A 9 7.87 -4.46 2.00
CA SER A 9 9.02 -4.15 2.85
C SER A 9 8.71 -3.07 3.88
N LEU A 10 8.07 -1.96 3.45
CA LEU A 10 7.69 -0.87 4.35
C LEU A 10 6.53 -1.25 5.26
N SER A 11 5.56 -2.03 4.78
CA SER A 11 4.45 -2.53 5.60
C SER A 11 4.96 -3.40 6.76
N LYS A 12 5.94 -4.29 6.50
CA LYS A 12 6.61 -5.09 7.54
C LYS A 12 7.37 -4.22 8.54
N ALA A 13 8.09 -3.20 8.07
CA ALA A 13 8.81 -2.27 8.94
C ALA A 13 7.87 -1.51 9.89
N LEU A 14 6.74 -1.01 9.38
CA LEU A 14 5.72 -0.32 10.19
C LEU A 14 5.06 -1.24 11.22
N LEU A 15 4.79 -2.50 10.85
CA LEU A 15 4.24 -3.49 11.77
C LEU A 15 5.23 -3.82 12.90
N ALA A 16 6.52 -4.01 12.56
CA ALA A 16 7.56 -4.24 13.55
C ALA A 16 7.66 -3.08 14.55
N GLU A 17 7.61 -1.83 14.09
CA GLU A 17 7.62 -0.64 14.96
C GLU A 17 6.41 -0.61 15.93
N ARG A 18 5.24 -1.08 15.48
CA ARG A 18 4.03 -1.17 16.32
C ARG A 18 4.12 -2.28 17.37
N THR A 19 4.66 -3.45 17.02
CA THR A 19 4.87 -4.54 17.98
C THR A 19 5.81 -4.17 19.12
N GLY A 20 6.75 -3.24 18.90
CA GLY A 20 7.60 -2.69 19.96
C GLY A 20 6.87 -1.79 20.96
N LYS A 21 5.68 -1.27 20.62
CA LYS A 21 4.86 -0.37 21.46
C LYS A 21 3.73 -1.08 22.20
N THR A 22 3.30 -2.25 21.72
CA THR A 22 2.30 -3.10 22.38
C THR A 22 2.93 -4.48 22.55
N GLY A 23 3.28 -4.87 23.78
CA GLY A 23 4.01 -6.11 24.09
C GLY A 23 3.26 -7.41 23.75
N GLY A 24 3.05 -7.66 22.46
CA GLY A 24 2.46 -8.86 21.89
C GLY A 24 3.56 -9.71 21.27
N ASN A 25 4.02 -10.69 22.04
CA ASN A 25 4.96 -11.70 21.60
C ASN A 25 4.17 -12.85 20.95
N THR A 26 4.22 -13.00 19.64
CA THR A 26 3.84 -14.24 18.97
C THR A 26 4.72 -14.45 17.75
N GLY A 27 5.75 -15.27 17.96
CA GLY A 27 6.44 -15.97 16.89
C GLY A 27 5.50 -16.98 16.19
N ASP A 28 5.96 -17.44 15.03
CA ASP A 28 5.42 -18.53 14.20
C ASP A 28 4.43 -18.20 13.05
N ILE A 29 4.80 -17.25 12.17
CA ILE A 29 4.14 -16.97 10.86
C ILE A 29 5.12 -16.85 9.66
N HIS A 30 6.41 -17.11 9.88
CA HIS A 30 7.50 -16.55 9.06
C HIS A 30 7.69 -17.12 7.64
N GLU A 31 6.98 -18.19 7.24
CA GLU A 31 7.09 -18.76 5.87
C GLU A 31 5.80 -18.68 5.04
N GLN A 32 4.66 -18.32 5.64
CA GLN A 32 3.39 -18.14 4.92
C GLN A 32 3.09 -16.68 4.54
N ASP A 33 3.72 -15.70 5.21
CA ASP A 33 3.46 -14.29 4.93
C ASP A 33 4.07 -13.81 3.61
N ALA A 34 5.29 -14.24 3.27
CA ALA A 34 5.96 -13.72 2.07
C ALA A 34 5.24 -14.16 0.77
N SER A 35 4.90 -15.44 0.66
CA SER A 35 4.21 -15.99 -0.52
C SER A 35 2.78 -15.49 -0.66
N HIS A 36 2.05 -15.37 0.46
CA HIS A 36 0.72 -14.77 0.46
C HIS A 36 0.75 -13.30 0.03
N LEU A 37 1.71 -12.53 0.53
CA LEU A 37 1.81 -11.10 0.21
C LEU A 37 2.27 -10.86 -1.23
N THR A 38 3.16 -11.71 -1.78
CA THR A 38 3.46 -11.71 -3.22
C THR A 38 2.21 -12.04 -4.03
N ALA A 39 1.45 -13.07 -3.67
CA ALA A 39 0.22 -13.43 -4.39
C ALA A 39 -0.84 -12.31 -4.36
N VAL A 40 -0.94 -11.58 -3.23
CA VAL A 40 -1.82 -10.40 -3.11
C VAL A 40 -1.33 -9.25 -3.99
N HIS A 41 -0.03 -8.98 -4.03
CA HIS A 41 0.55 -7.95 -4.90
C HIS A 41 0.30 -8.27 -6.37
N ASP A 42 0.59 -9.50 -6.80
CA ASP A 42 0.36 -9.96 -8.18
C ASP A 42 -1.14 -9.88 -8.54
N ALA A 43 -2.03 -10.18 -7.60
CA ALA A 43 -3.46 -10.02 -7.79
C ALA A 43 -3.84 -8.55 -8.01
N TYR A 44 -3.29 -7.61 -7.23
CA TYR A 44 -3.54 -6.18 -7.43
C TYR A 44 -2.95 -5.66 -8.74
N ASP A 45 -1.78 -6.14 -9.17
CA ASP A 45 -1.22 -5.87 -10.49
C ASP A 45 -2.18 -6.30 -11.60
N MET A 46 -2.72 -7.51 -11.50
CA MET A 46 -3.70 -8.00 -12.47
C MET A 46 -5.00 -7.18 -12.44
N LEU A 47 -5.53 -6.86 -11.26
CA LEU A 47 -6.79 -6.13 -11.11
C LEU A 47 -6.69 -4.68 -11.59
N VAL A 48 -5.58 -3.99 -11.30
CA VAL A 48 -5.34 -2.61 -11.75
C VAL A 48 -5.37 -2.54 -13.27
N ASN A 49 -4.69 -3.46 -13.94
CA ASN A 49 -4.65 -3.53 -15.40
C ASN A 49 -5.98 -3.98 -16.02
N THR A 50 -6.70 -4.89 -15.36
CA THR A 50 -7.96 -5.46 -15.89
C THR A 50 -9.12 -4.47 -15.78
N TYR A 51 -9.18 -3.70 -14.70
CA TYR A 51 -10.32 -2.84 -14.38
C TYR A 51 -10.03 -1.34 -14.45
N ASP A 52 -8.85 -0.96 -14.97
CA ASP A 52 -8.41 0.42 -15.11
C ASP A 52 -8.51 1.21 -13.78
N TRP A 53 -8.02 0.58 -12.70
CA TRP A 53 -7.99 1.24 -11.40
C TRP A 53 -6.84 2.24 -11.35
N HIS A 54 -7.07 3.36 -10.67
CA HIS A 54 -5.99 4.29 -10.39
C HIS A 54 -5.09 3.69 -9.31
N ARG A 55 -3.79 3.61 -9.57
CA ARG A 55 -2.79 3.18 -8.60
C ARG A 55 -2.03 4.39 -8.09
N VAL A 56 -1.93 4.51 -6.78
CA VAL A 56 -1.12 5.53 -6.08
C VAL A 56 -0.05 4.80 -5.29
N HIS A 57 1.21 4.96 -5.71
CA HIS A 57 2.34 4.38 -4.99
C HIS A 57 2.57 5.14 -3.67
N CYS A 58 2.63 4.41 -2.55
CA CYS A 58 2.87 5.00 -1.24
C CYS A 58 4.36 5.19 -0.94
N GLU A 59 5.25 4.64 -1.76
CA GLU A 59 6.69 4.88 -1.68
C GLU A 59 7.20 5.80 -2.79
N ASN A 60 8.35 6.42 -2.54
CA ASN A 60 9.10 7.18 -3.53
C ASN A 60 10.13 6.30 -4.25
N GLU A 61 10.81 6.87 -5.23
CA GLU A 61 11.85 6.18 -6.02
C GLU A 61 13.04 5.68 -5.19
N SER A 62 13.24 6.22 -3.98
CA SER A 62 14.25 5.78 -3.02
C SER A 62 13.75 4.69 -2.08
N ASN A 63 12.59 4.08 -2.36
CA ASN A 63 11.94 3.05 -1.56
C ASN A 63 11.59 3.52 -0.13
N GLN A 64 11.28 4.81 0.04
CA GLN A 64 10.85 5.40 1.31
C GLN A 64 9.38 5.80 1.26
N LEU A 65 8.68 5.73 2.39
CA LEU A 65 7.29 6.18 2.45
C LEU A 65 7.19 7.65 2.08
N ARG A 66 6.30 7.94 1.13
CA ARG A 66 5.87 9.30 0.86
C ARG A 66 5.15 9.86 2.08
N THR A 67 5.11 11.18 2.17
CA THR A 67 4.32 11.82 3.22
C THR A 67 2.83 11.58 3.00
N ILE A 68 2.06 11.65 4.08
CA ILE A 68 0.59 11.56 3.99
C ILE A 68 0.05 12.65 3.07
N ASP A 69 0.60 13.87 3.15
CA ASP A 69 0.18 14.99 2.32
C ASP A 69 0.45 14.74 0.83
N ASP A 70 1.62 14.21 0.46
CA ASP A 70 1.94 13.88 -0.93
C ASP A 70 0.99 12.82 -1.50
N ILE A 71 0.67 11.79 -0.72
CA ILE A 71 -0.29 10.74 -1.13
C ILE A 71 -1.70 11.33 -1.20
N HIS A 72 -2.07 12.19 -0.24
CA HIS A 72 -3.38 12.83 -0.18
C HIS A 72 -3.64 13.69 -1.41
N GLU A 73 -2.70 14.55 -1.80
CA GLU A 73 -2.85 15.44 -2.95
C GLU A 73 -3.06 14.65 -4.25
N GLU A 74 -2.38 13.51 -4.42
CA GLU A 74 -2.57 12.65 -5.60
C GLU A 74 -3.94 11.98 -5.60
N VAL A 75 -4.34 11.36 -4.48
CA VAL A 75 -5.66 10.72 -4.32
C VAL A 75 -6.77 11.74 -4.55
N TYR A 76 -6.64 12.92 -3.94
CA TYR A 76 -7.62 14.00 -4.09
C TYR A 76 -7.65 14.52 -5.52
N GLY A 77 -6.50 14.68 -6.17
CA GLY A 77 -6.40 15.05 -7.58
C GLY A 77 -7.15 14.09 -8.50
N ILE A 78 -6.97 12.78 -8.31
CA ILE A 78 -7.70 11.73 -9.03
C ILE A 78 -9.20 11.84 -8.75
N ALA A 79 -9.61 11.86 -7.47
CA ALA A 79 -11.02 11.92 -7.08
C ALA A 79 -11.73 13.17 -7.64
N LYS A 80 -11.05 14.33 -7.62
CA LYS A 80 -11.56 15.60 -8.11
C LYS A 80 -11.91 15.56 -9.59
N GLN A 81 -11.21 14.79 -10.42
CA GLN A 81 -11.55 14.60 -11.84
C GLN A 81 -12.94 13.99 -12.05
N TYR A 82 -13.48 13.29 -11.05
CA TYR A 82 -14.79 12.67 -11.10
C TYR A 82 -15.85 13.44 -10.29
N ILE A 83 -15.44 14.22 -9.29
CA ILE A 83 -16.35 15.03 -8.45
C ILE A 83 -16.67 16.38 -9.12
N CYS A 84 -15.71 17.01 -9.80
CA CYS A 84 -15.88 18.34 -10.40
C CYS A 84 -16.24 18.34 -11.89
N LYS A 85 -16.53 17.17 -12.48
CA LYS A 85 -17.06 17.04 -13.85
C LYS A 85 -18.60 17.23 -13.93
N GLY A 86 -19.17 17.96 -12.97
CA GLY A 86 -20.59 18.34 -12.93
C GLY A 86 -20.81 19.76 -13.41
#